data_AF-A0A846UKA6-F1
#
_entry.id   AF-A0A846UKA6-F1
#
_cell.length_a   1.000
_cell.length_b   1.000
_cell.length_c   1.000
_cell.angle_alpha   90.00
_cell.angle_beta   90.00
_cell.angle_gamma   90.00
#
_symmetry.space_group_name_H-M   'P 1'
#
loop_
_entity.id
_entity.type
_entity.pdbx_description
1 polymer ?
#
loop_
_entity_poly.entity_id
_entity_poly.type
_entity_poly.pdbx_seq_one_letter_code
_entity_poly.pdbx_strand_id
1 'polypeptide(L)'
;MPAAHAGDGSSAELYDKAHSAETQSVFDFIRTRTLASRSNMIEGQHMGGPGDLSSAPQVFDMNTYRIASASPRRAYPRMIGARYDANLDATHYVLEQAYVSQINARLLDASAIYHPIVSITATPPNPWDRNSGRSSSPKDKALSKLFLSNRAPDTPAGRFWDDIDTIADGLQTLSDAGIPVVFRPFAEVNTGEKYYADGKLPADFVTLWNQVADYYVNQRHLHNLIFCWEAWVFHRTAATSDLDPWYPRDAAGKSSWVDVVSGAFYFLKGDTGFFKLEFPAGGNDERVFYSLMKLAVDNDKPFGAAQYAVNYKYAPPDDQTPCGYGDNANTLQFMTSIDAQHSQPTALGPVQHLAFAYYWGDNKACMDVQSQAHATQFVDDVRVASITGIDAVNTESGTVRDSPATPGAGALATPGWPVRTGDTNGGAGGCKNCQSKAVLSFYTQQALPADAVVGPSQPTLLLTQTATGAGTNPFAAGFAPLSIDAANRWFGGASGLAPEDFSGADRPGVGQMSDPAQGPTQVLSHGSVPANTINLTRGNGRTQYRVSFFKATDGTNTNNYIDWNGAQSPPELILTYTLP
;
A
#
# COMPACT_ATOMS: atom_id res chain seq x y z
N MET A 1 24.43 -25.87 10.84
CA MET A 1 23.60 -25.68 9.65
C MET A 1 22.73 -24.45 9.93
N PRO A 2 22.54 -23.51 8.99
CA PRO A 2 21.50 -22.51 9.17
C PRO A 2 20.17 -23.23 9.37
N ALA A 3 19.29 -22.73 10.24
CA ALA A 3 17.97 -23.30 10.43
C ALA A 3 17.26 -23.35 9.06
N ALA A 4 16.59 -24.46 8.75
CA ALA A 4 15.75 -24.53 7.57
C ALA A 4 14.69 -23.41 7.69
N HIS A 5 14.65 -22.50 6.73
CA HIS A 5 13.62 -21.48 6.67
C HIS A 5 12.25 -22.16 6.54
N ALA A 6 11.21 -21.58 7.15
CA ALA A 6 9.87 -22.15 7.11
C ALA A 6 9.28 -22.13 5.68
N GLY A 7 9.77 -21.24 4.81
CA GLY A 7 9.36 -21.17 3.41
C GLY A 7 7.98 -20.53 3.22
N ASP A 8 7.43 -19.96 4.28
CA ASP A 8 6.15 -19.24 4.36
C ASP A 8 6.34 -17.71 4.41
N GLY A 9 7.60 -17.25 4.24
CA GLY A 9 7.99 -15.85 4.37
C GLY A 9 8.05 -15.39 5.83
N SER A 10 7.81 -16.28 6.80
CA SER A 10 7.70 -15.88 8.21
C SER A 10 8.97 -15.36 8.81
N SER A 11 10.13 -15.84 8.35
CA SER A 11 11.44 -15.38 8.77
C SER A 11 12.08 -14.42 7.77
N ALA A 12 11.30 -13.94 6.78
CA ALA A 12 11.77 -12.97 5.82
C ALA A 12 12.26 -11.72 6.53
N GLU A 13 13.39 -11.21 6.07
CA GLU A 13 13.96 -9.93 6.49
C GLU A 13 14.20 -9.07 5.25
N LEU A 14 14.12 -7.76 5.46
CA LEU A 14 14.61 -6.79 4.49
C LEU A 14 16.11 -7.00 4.25
N TYR A 15 16.51 -6.85 2.99
CA TYR A 15 17.90 -6.99 2.57
C TYR A 15 18.74 -5.80 3.04
N ASP A 16 18.24 -4.57 2.86
CA ASP A 16 18.88 -3.36 3.38
C ASP A 16 18.85 -3.36 4.92
N LYS A 17 20.00 -3.53 5.58
CA LYS A 17 20.07 -3.53 7.05
C LYS A 17 20.05 -2.14 7.68
N ALA A 18 20.10 -1.08 6.86
CA ALA A 18 19.96 0.30 7.28
C ALA A 18 18.55 0.85 7.00
N HIS A 19 17.58 -0.01 6.63
CA HIS A 19 16.20 0.37 6.35
C HIS A 19 15.61 1.26 7.46
N SER A 20 14.71 2.17 7.07
CA SER A 20 14.00 3.00 8.03
C SER A 20 13.01 2.17 8.88
N ALA A 21 12.58 2.71 10.02
CA ALA A 21 11.61 2.04 10.89
C ALA A 21 10.25 1.86 10.21
N GLU A 22 9.86 2.83 9.38
CA GLU A 22 8.61 2.82 8.62
C GLU A 22 8.64 1.73 7.55
N THR A 23 9.79 1.57 6.87
CA THR A 23 10.01 0.49 5.89
C THR A 23 9.89 -0.87 6.54
N GLN A 24 10.50 -1.05 7.71
CA GLN A 24 10.35 -2.27 8.50
C GLN A 24 8.88 -2.53 8.86
N SER A 25 8.13 -1.51 9.31
CA SER A 25 6.71 -1.68 9.64
C SER A 25 5.85 -2.09 8.44
N VAL A 26 6.05 -1.48 7.26
CA VAL A 26 5.34 -1.86 6.03
C VAL A 26 5.72 -3.28 5.61
N PHE A 27 7.01 -3.62 5.67
CA PHE A 27 7.47 -4.97 5.36
C PHE A 27 6.90 -6.01 6.32
N ASP A 28 6.88 -5.75 7.62
CA ASP A 28 6.29 -6.63 8.63
C ASP A 28 4.80 -6.86 8.43
N PHE A 29 4.11 -5.88 7.85
CA PHE A 29 2.71 -6.01 7.49
C PHE A 29 2.51 -6.89 6.27
N ILE A 30 3.28 -6.67 5.19
CA ILE A 30 3.31 -7.56 4.02
C ILE A 30 3.65 -8.99 4.48
N ARG A 31 4.67 -9.15 5.33
CA ARG A 31 5.08 -10.42 5.91
C ARG A 31 3.95 -11.08 6.69
N THR A 32 3.24 -10.35 7.57
CA THR A 32 2.10 -10.96 8.27
C THR A 32 0.98 -11.47 7.40
N ARG A 33 0.85 -10.94 6.18
CA ARG A 33 -0.19 -11.37 5.25
C ARG A 33 0.10 -12.75 4.67
N THR A 34 1.35 -13.19 4.67
CA THR A 34 1.73 -14.56 4.31
C THR A 34 1.76 -15.53 5.49
N LEU A 35 1.79 -15.02 6.74
CA LEU A 35 1.84 -15.83 7.98
C LEU A 35 0.52 -16.53 8.35
N ALA A 36 -0.59 -16.14 7.74
CA ALA A 36 -1.89 -16.71 8.07
C ALA A 36 -2.02 -18.12 7.50
N SER A 37 -2.88 -18.97 8.09
CA SER A 37 -3.20 -20.31 7.56
C SER A 37 -4.00 -20.28 6.25
N ARG A 38 -4.06 -19.11 5.60
CA ARG A 38 -4.83 -18.74 4.41
C ARG A 38 -4.35 -17.37 3.95
N SER A 39 -4.58 -17.03 2.69
CA SER A 39 -4.29 -15.71 2.13
C SER A 39 -5.02 -14.63 2.92
N ASN A 40 -4.31 -13.55 3.24
CA ASN A 40 -4.80 -12.39 3.98
C ASN A 40 -4.28 -11.12 3.30
N MET A 41 -4.79 -10.86 2.11
CA MET A 41 -4.19 -10.04 1.07
C MET A 41 -4.43 -8.54 1.27
N ILE A 42 -3.39 -7.73 1.10
CA ILE A 42 -3.49 -6.27 0.90
C ILE A 42 -4.07 -6.01 -0.50
N GLU A 43 -5.20 -5.32 -0.58
CA GLU A 43 -5.73 -4.89 -1.86
C GLU A 43 -5.09 -3.56 -2.27
N GLY A 44 -4.72 -3.47 -3.55
CA GLY A 44 -4.17 -2.25 -4.11
C GLY A 44 -4.62 -1.95 -5.53
N GLN A 45 -4.46 -0.68 -5.91
CA GLN A 45 -4.91 -0.15 -7.19
C GLN A 45 -3.84 0.74 -7.82
N HIS A 46 -3.62 0.56 -9.13
CA HIS A 46 -2.80 1.44 -9.94
C HIS A 46 -3.50 2.77 -10.18
N MET A 47 -2.72 3.85 -10.02
CA MET A 47 -3.21 5.21 -10.19
C MET A 47 -2.81 5.82 -11.53
N GLY A 48 -2.05 5.11 -12.37
CA GLY A 48 -1.56 5.60 -13.65
C GLY A 48 -0.11 6.13 -13.60
N GLY A 49 0.44 6.40 -14.78
CA GLY A 49 1.68 7.16 -14.99
C GLY A 49 1.43 8.57 -15.53
N PRO A 50 2.49 9.34 -15.81
CA PRO A 50 2.39 10.59 -16.54
C PRO A 50 1.87 10.28 -17.96
N GLY A 51 0.88 11.04 -18.45
CA GLY A 51 0.17 10.76 -19.71
C GLY A 51 -1.14 9.98 -19.52
N ASP A 52 -1.16 8.95 -18.66
CA ASP A 52 -2.40 8.28 -18.21
C ASP A 52 -3.20 9.16 -17.26
N LEU A 53 -2.48 9.94 -16.47
CA LEU A 53 -2.99 11.03 -15.67
C LEU A 53 -2.99 12.28 -16.56
N SER A 54 -4.17 12.75 -17.00
CA SER A 54 -4.30 13.91 -17.90
C SER A 54 -3.38 15.07 -17.49
N SER A 55 -2.84 15.79 -18.48
CA SER A 55 -1.86 16.89 -18.34
C SER A 55 -2.32 18.10 -17.52
N ALA A 56 -3.52 18.07 -16.95
CA ALA A 56 -3.96 19.06 -15.98
C ALA A 56 -3.43 18.71 -14.58
N PRO A 57 -3.14 19.71 -13.72
CA PRO A 57 -2.92 19.49 -12.29
C PRO A 57 -4.22 19.01 -11.66
N GLN A 58 -4.54 17.73 -11.85
CA GLN A 58 -5.61 17.08 -11.13
C GLN A 58 -5.09 16.72 -9.75
N VAL A 59 -5.69 17.35 -8.75
CA VAL A 59 -5.64 16.92 -7.36
C VAL A 59 -5.95 15.43 -7.32
N PHE A 60 -5.24 14.68 -6.49
CA PHE A 60 -5.57 13.29 -6.25
C PHE A 60 -7.04 13.17 -5.80
N ASP A 61 -7.88 12.52 -6.61
CA ASP A 61 -9.31 12.39 -6.34
C ASP A 61 -9.62 11.05 -5.67
N MET A 62 -9.77 11.08 -4.35
CA MET A 62 -10.20 9.93 -3.55
C MET A 62 -11.49 9.29 -4.07
N ASN A 63 -12.42 10.05 -4.68
CA ASN A 63 -13.67 9.48 -5.15
C ASN A 63 -13.45 8.55 -6.36
N THR A 64 -12.47 8.87 -7.21
CA THR A 64 -12.04 8.03 -8.33
C THR A 64 -11.42 6.72 -7.84
N TYR A 65 -10.82 6.71 -6.64
CA TYR A 65 -10.18 5.53 -6.05
C TYR A 65 -11.05 4.80 -5.00
N ARG A 66 -12.35 5.07 -4.97
CA ARG A 66 -13.28 4.52 -3.98
C ARG A 66 -13.89 3.18 -4.42
N ILE A 67 -13.73 2.14 -3.60
CA ILE A 67 -14.32 0.82 -3.85
C ILE A 67 -15.69 0.71 -3.18
N ALA A 68 -16.64 0.12 -3.89
CA ALA A 68 -17.96 -0.18 -3.33
C ALA A 68 -17.85 -1.26 -2.24
N SER A 69 -18.52 -1.05 -1.10
CA SER A 69 -18.68 -2.02 -0.01
C SER A 69 -20.17 -2.27 0.25
N ALA A 70 -20.55 -3.45 0.72
CA ALA A 70 -21.92 -3.76 1.18
C ALA A 70 -22.15 -3.20 2.59
N SER A 71 -21.08 -2.91 3.33
CA SER A 71 -21.13 -1.91 4.39
C SER A 71 -21.46 -0.55 3.75
N PRO A 72 -22.32 0.28 4.34
CA PRO A 72 -22.59 1.63 3.83
C PRO A 72 -21.39 2.58 3.97
N ARG A 73 -20.23 2.04 4.38
CA ARG A 73 -18.99 2.75 4.53
C ARG A 73 -18.15 2.61 3.27
N ARG A 74 -17.41 3.67 2.95
CA ARG A 74 -16.54 3.71 1.78
C ARG A 74 -15.28 2.87 2.05
N ALA A 75 -14.79 2.16 1.04
CA ALA A 75 -13.53 1.44 1.09
C ALA A 75 -12.51 2.05 0.14
N TYR A 76 -11.24 2.06 0.55
CA TYR A 76 -10.13 2.54 -0.26
C TYR A 76 -9.01 1.50 -0.35
N PRO A 77 -8.24 1.51 -1.46
CA PRO A 77 -7.06 0.67 -1.61
C PRO A 77 -6.10 0.82 -0.45
N ARG A 78 -5.65 -0.30 0.12
CA ARG A 78 -4.63 -0.27 1.18
C ARG A 78 -3.24 -0.02 0.61
N MET A 79 -3.04 -0.41 -0.65
CA MET A 79 -1.87 -0.09 -1.46
C MET A 79 -2.28 0.75 -2.67
N ILE A 80 -1.55 1.82 -2.94
CA ILE A 80 -1.64 2.53 -4.21
C ILE A 80 -0.32 2.43 -4.93
N GLY A 81 -0.33 2.60 -6.23
CA GLY A 81 0.93 2.74 -6.91
C GLY A 81 0.86 3.50 -8.21
N ALA A 82 2.03 3.90 -8.65
CA ALA A 82 2.23 4.66 -9.85
C ALA A 82 3.45 4.13 -10.60
N ARG A 83 3.64 4.63 -11.82
CA ARG A 83 4.85 4.39 -12.59
C ARG A 83 5.58 5.70 -12.85
N TYR A 84 6.89 5.75 -12.65
CA TYR A 84 7.68 6.96 -12.95
C TYR A 84 7.96 7.11 -14.45
N ASP A 85 8.07 5.99 -15.17
CA ASP A 85 8.19 6.00 -16.62
C ASP A 85 6.80 6.18 -17.25
N ALA A 86 6.60 7.27 -17.98
CA ALA A 86 5.37 7.64 -18.65
C ALA A 86 5.16 6.93 -19.98
N ASN A 87 3.91 6.60 -20.31
CA ASN A 87 3.47 6.46 -21.69
C ASN A 87 2.72 7.75 -22.04
N LEU A 88 3.34 8.70 -22.73
CA LEU A 88 2.57 9.82 -23.28
C LEU A 88 1.65 9.33 -24.41
N ASP A 89 2.05 8.27 -25.12
CA ASP A 89 1.23 7.45 -26.00
C ASP A 89 1.91 6.07 -26.25
N ALA A 90 1.37 5.27 -27.17
CA ALA A 90 1.87 3.93 -27.51
C ALA A 90 3.34 3.89 -28.01
N THR A 91 3.93 5.05 -28.34
CA THR A 91 5.27 5.18 -28.94
C THR A 91 6.22 6.08 -28.15
N HIS A 92 5.72 6.88 -27.20
CA HIS A 92 6.53 7.85 -26.46
C HIS A 92 6.62 7.50 -24.97
N TYR A 93 7.76 6.89 -24.60
CA TYR A 93 8.11 6.68 -23.19
C TYR A 93 8.97 7.83 -22.67
N VAL A 94 8.58 8.41 -21.55
CA VAL A 94 9.29 9.57 -20.98
C VAL A 94 9.60 9.31 -19.51
N LEU A 95 10.85 9.56 -19.13
CA LEU A 95 11.30 9.54 -17.74
C LEU A 95 11.99 10.88 -17.51
N GLU A 96 11.23 11.84 -16.99
CA GLU A 96 11.67 13.21 -16.75
C GLU A 96 11.28 13.64 -15.34
N GLN A 97 12.14 14.45 -14.72
CA GLN A 97 11.98 14.88 -13.34
C GLN A 97 10.65 15.61 -13.09
N ALA A 98 10.14 16.38 -14.07
CA ALA A 98 8.88 17.10 -13.94
C ALA A 98 7.68 16.16 -13.76
N TYR A 99 7.68 15.03 -14.46
CA TYR A 99 6.62 14.03 -14.36
C TYR A 99 6.73 13.19 -13.09
N VAL A 100 7.96 12.80 -12.72
CA VAL A 100 8.24 12.15 -11.43
C VAL A 100 7.75 13.02 -10.27
N SER A 101 8.02 14.32 -10.33
CA SER A 101 7.59 15.28 -9.31
C SER A 101 6.06 15.40 -9.23
N GLN A 102 5.35 15.37 -10.37
CA GLN A 102 3.89 15.39 -10.38
C GLN A 102 3.27 14.14 -9.75
N ILE A 103 3.84 12.96 -10.01
CA ILE A 103 3.41 11.71 -9.36
C ILE A 103 3.66 11.79 -7.86
N ASN A 104 4.85 12.21 -7.46
CA ASN A 104 5.20 12.33 -6.06
C ASN A 104 4.29 13.29 -5.32
N ALA A 105 3.91 14.42 -5.91
CA ALA A 105 2.93 15.33 -5.31
C ALA A 105 1.60 14.61 -4.99
N ARG A 106 1.09 13.77 -5.90
CA ARG A 106 -0.14 13.00 -5.68
C ARG A 106 0.03 11.89 -4.65
N LEU A 107 1.17 11.20 -4.66
CA LEU A 107 1.50 10.19 -3.66
C LEU A 107 1.63 10.82 -2.27
N LEU A 108 2.21 12.01 -2.18
CA LEU A 108 2.28 12.81 -0.95
C LEU A 108 0.88 13.26 -0.52
N ASP A 109 0.02 13.70 -1.44
CA ASP A 109 -1.37 14.05 -1.12
C ASP A 109 -2.16 12.83 -0.61
N ALA A 110 -2.06 11.68 -1.27
CA ALA A 110 -2.73 10.43 -0.85
C ALA A 110 -2.16 9.91 0.49
N SER A 111 -0.83 9.97 0.64
CA SER A 111 -0.12 9.61 1.86
C SER A 111 -0.42 10.56 2.99
N ALA A 112 -0.66 11.83 2.71
CA ALA A 112 -1.28 12.71 3.67
C ALA A 112 -2.69 12.17 3.95
N ILE A 113 -3.59 11.96 2.98
CA ILE A 113 -5.01 11.66 3.27
C ILE A 113 -5.19 10.47 4.19
N TYR A 114 -4.69 9.30 3.77
CA TYR A 114 -5.02 8.06 4.43
C TYR A 114 -3.89 7.05 4.49
N HIS A 115 -2.67 7.48 4.11
CA HIS A 115 -1.44 6.73 4.32
C HIS A 115 -1.45 5.34 3.63
N PRO A 116 -1.71 5.21 2.32
CA PRO A 116 -1.60 3.92 1.66
C PRO A 116 -0.16 3.39 1.66
N ILE A 117 0.01 2.09 1.48
CA ILE A 117 1.30 1.53 1.09
C ILE A 117 1.57 2.00 -0.34
N VAL A 118 2.69 2.69 -0.55
CA VAL A 118 3.08 3.19 -1.87
C VAL A 118 3.86 2.11 -2.62
N SER A 119 3.45 1.84 -3.86
CA SER A 119 4.14 0.96 -4.80
C SER A 119 4.58 1.76 -6.03
N ILE A 120 5.85 1.64 -6.42
CA ILE A 120 6.38 2.35 -7.58
C ILE A 120 7.03 1.36 -8.53
N THR A 121 6.57 1.40 -9.79
CA THR A 121 7.28 0.78 -10.90
C THR A 121 8.11 1.83 -11.60
N ALA A 122 9.40 1.57 -11.80
CA ALA A 122 10.23 2.46 -12.60
C ALA A 122 11.31 1.65 -13.30
N THR A 123 11.41 1.78 -14.62
CA THR A 123 12.49 1.16 -15.37
C THR A 123 12.98 2.13 -16.43
N PRO A 124 14.30 2.39 -16.53
CA PRO A 124 14.85 3.25 -17.57
C PRO A 124 14.36 2.85 -18.96
N PRO A 125 14.04 3.82 -19.84
CA PRO A 125 13.88 3.58 -21.27
C PRO A 125 15.10 2.86 -21.87
N ASN A 126 14.92 2.27 -23.04
CA ASN A 126 15.95 1.55 -23.76
C ASN A 126 17.11 2.51 -24.08
N PRO A 127 18.30 2.30 -23.49
CA PRO A 127 19.41 3.24 -23.61
C PRO A 127 20.11 3.20 -24.97
N TRP A 128 19.88 2.16 -25.77
CA TRP A 128 20.39 2.04 -27.15
C TRP A 128 19.41 2.62 -28.18
N ASP A 129 18.12 2.63 -27.89
CA ASP A 129 17.08 3.12 -28.78
C ASP A 129 15.95 3.78 -27.99
N ARG A 130 16.11 5.06 -27.62
CA ARG A 130 15.15 5.78 -26.77
C ARG A 130 13.73 5.80 -27.35
N ASN A 131 13.59 5.68 -28.67
CA ASN A 131 12.30 5.66 -29.37
C ASN A 131 11.55 4.33 -29.22
N SER A 132 12.21 3.25 -28.78
CA SER A 132 11.52 1.97 -28.53
C SER A 132 10.91 1.89 -27.14
N GLY A 133 11.03 2.94 -26.33
CA GLY A 133 10.58 2.93 -24.95
C GLY A 133 11.29 1.85 -24.17
N ARG A 134 10.55 0.91 -23.55
CA ARG A 134 11.16 -0.25 -22.87
C ARG A 134 11.29 -1.49 -23.76
N SER A 135 10.79 -1.44 -24.99
CA SER A 135 10.79 -2.56 -25.92
C SER A 135 12.20 -2.89 -26.40
N SER A 136 12.43 -4.17 -26.67
CA SER A 136 13.64 -4.61 -27.35
C SER A 136 13.73 -4.02 -28.77
N SER A 137 14.95 -3.84 -29.25
CA SER A 137 15.26 -3.27 -30.56
C SER A 137 16.44 -4.01 -31.18
N PRO A 138 16.55 -4.10 -32.52
CA PRO A 138 17.74 -4.62 -33.20
C PRO A 138 19.04 -3.88 -32.82
N LYS A 139 18.95 -2.69 -32.25
CA LYS A 139 20.10 -1.90 -31.79
C LYS A 139 20.66 -2.39 -30.44
N ASP A 140 19.88 -3.17 -29.69
CA ASP A 140 20.23 -3.58 -28.34
C ASP A 140 21.56 -4.33 -28.31
N LYS A 141 22.33 -4.10 -27.25
CA LYS A 141 23.59 -4.80 -27.01
C LYS A 141 23.46 -5.69 -25.77
N ALA A 142 24.57 -6.31 -25.37
CA ALA A 142 24.63 -7.06 -24.12
C ALA A 142 24.40 -6.13 -22.93
N LEU A 143 23.69 -6.60 -21.91
CA LEU A 143 23.40 -5.82 -20.70
C LEU A 143 24.66 -5.46 -19.91
N SER A 144 25.72 -6.26 -20.01
CA SER A 144 27.05 -5.92 -19.50
C SER A 144 27.61 -4.59 -20.01
N LYS A 145 27.13 -4.06 -21.15
CA LYS A 145 27.48 -2.71 -21.61
C LYS A 145 26.82 -1.58 -20.82
N LEU A 146 25.82 -1.88 -19.99
CA LEU A 146 25.15 -0.92 -19.10
C LEU A 146 25.71 -0.93 -17.67
N PHE A 147 26.64 -1.84 -17.34
CA PHE A 147 27.23 -1.88 -16.00
C PHE A 147 27.80 -0.52 -15.57
N LEU A 148 27.72 -0.23 -14.27
CA LEU A 148 28.09 1.06 -13.70
C LEU A 148 29.52 1.51 -14.08
N SER A 149 30.46 0.57 -14.19
CA SER A 149 31.84 0.84 -14.61
C SER A 149 31.97 1.41 -16.02
N ASN A 150 30.94 1.27 -16.86
CA ASN A 150 30.90 1.80 -18.22
C ASN A 150 30.16 3.15 -18.30
N ARG A 151 29.67 3.70 -17.18
CA ARG A 151 28.97 4.98 -17.14
C ARG A 151 29.88 6.07 -17.70
N ALA A 152 29.48 6.63 -18.83
CA ALA A 152 30.17 7.72 -19.50
C ALA A 152 29.15 8.59 -20.26
N PRO A 153 29.34 9.93 -20.32
CA PRO A 153 28.44 10.82 -21.04
C PRO A 153 28.18 10.36 -22.48
N ASP A 154 26.96 10.59 -22.97
CA ASP A 154 26.49 10.28 -24.33
C ASP A 154 26.56 8.79 -24.76
N THR A 155 26.90 7.89 -23.85
CA THR A 155 26.86 6.43 -24.09
C THR A 155 25.53 5.82 -23.63
N PRO A 156 25.17 4.60 -24.07
CA PRO A 156 24.03 3.88 -23.51
C PRO A 156 24.11 3.69 -21.99
N ALA A 157 25.29 3.39 -21.45
CA ALA A 157 25.48 3.30 -20.01
C ALA A 157 25.25 4.66 -19.33
N GLY A 158 25.79 5.75 -19.89
CA GLY A 158 25.53 7.11 -19.40
C GLY A 158 24.05 7.41 -19.30
N ARG A 159 23.32 7.26 -20.41
CA ARG A 159 21.86 7.47 -20.45
C ARG A 159 21.10 6.60 -19.45
N PHE A 160 21.45 5.32 -19.36
CA PHE A 160 20.83 4.41 -18.41
C PHE A 160 21.02 4.87 -16.96
N TRP A 161 22.24 5.26 -16.57
CA TRP A 161 22.52 5.71 -15.20
C TRP A 161 21.99 7.11 -14.90
N ASP A 162 21.86 7.99 -15.89
CA ASP A 162 21.19 9.29 -15.75
C ASP A 162 19.67 9.11 -15.52
N ASP A 163 19.07 8.13 -16.20
CA ASP A 163 17.68 7.71 -15.97
C ASP A 163 17.51 7.10 -14.56
N ILE A 164 18.47 6.29 -14.09
CA ILE A 164 18.51 5.77 -12.70
C ILE A 164 18.63 6.93 -11.68
N ASP A 165 19.42 7.96 -11.97
CA ASP A 165 19.52 9.14 -11.10
C ASP A 165 18.19 9.89 -10.99
N THR A 166 17.47 10.04 -12.10
CA THR A 166 16.13 10.65 -12.12
C THR A 166 15.13 9.87 -11.26
N ILE A 167 15.17 8.53 -11.32
CA ILE A 167 14.34 7.67 -10.46
C ILE A 167 14.73 7.85 -8.98
N ALA A 168 16.02 7.84 -8.68
CA ALA A 168 16.51 8.03 -7.31
C ALA A 168 16.13 9.39 -6.72
N ASP A 169 16.15 10.47 -7.51
CA ASP A 169 15.69 11.81 -7.07
C ASP A 169 14.20 11.80 -6.71
N GLY A 170 13.39 11.08 -7.49
CA GLY A 170 11.99 10.81 -7.16
C GLY A 170 11.81 10.05 -5.85
N LEU A 171 12.54 8.93 -5.70
CA LEU A 171 12.47 8.11 -4.49
C LEU A 171 12.97 8.85 -3.25
N GLN A 172 13.98 9.72 -3.39
CA GLN A 172 14.48 10.58 -2.31
C GLN A 172 13.38 11.50 -1.77
N THR A 173 12.56 12.08 -2.65
CA THR A 173 11.42 12.93 -2.22
C THR A 173 10.46 12.18 -1.30
N LEU A 174 10.20 10.90 -1.58
CA LEU A 174 9.36 10.05 -0.74
C LEU A 174 10.08 9.60 0.53
N SER A 175 11.39 9.33 0.44
CA SER A 175 12.24 9.01 1.59
C SER A 175 12.27 10.15 2.60
N ASP A 176 12.46 11.39 2.13
CA ASP A 176 12.49 12.60 2.95
C ASP A 176 11.15 12.83 3.67
N ALA A 177 10.04 12.39 3.06
CA ALA A 177 8.71 12.40 3.65
C ALA A 177 8.41 11.20 4.57
N GLY A 178 9.37 10.28 4.75
CA GLY A 178 9.19 9.07 5.56
C GLY A 178 8.19 8.07 4.96
N ILE A 179 8.05 8.04 3.64
CA ILE A 179 7.16 7.13 2.91
C ILE A 179 7.92 5.89 2.45
N PRO A 180 7.60 4.70 2.98
CA PRO A 180 8.10 3.43 2.45
C PRO A 180 7.53 3.14 1.07
N VAL A 181 8.37 2.57 0.20
CA VAL A 181 8.03 2.26 -1.19
C VAL A 181 8.28 0.79 -1.49
N VAL A 182 7.24 0.07 -1.89
CA VAL A 182 7.39 -1.21 -2.59
C VAL A 182 7.89 -0.89 -4.00
N PHE A 183 9.19 -1.03 -4.20
CA PHE A 183 9.87 -0.59 -5.42
C PHE A 183 10.09 -1.77 -6.37
N ARG A 184 9.57 -1.65 -7.60
CA ARG A 184 9.55 -2.70 -8.61
C ARG A 184 10.29 -2.26 -9.88
N PRO A 185 11.62 -2.29 -9.90
CA PRO A 185 12.40 -2.07 -11.12
C PRO A 185 12.37 -3.31 -12.01
N PHE A 186 12.61 -3.15 -13.31
CA PHE A 186 12.69 -4.23 -14.30
C PHE A 186 11.53 -5.23 -14.29
N ALA A 187 10.31 -4.70 -14.17
CA ALA A 187 9.07 -5.48 -14.18
C ALA A 187 8.98 -6.46 -15.36
N GLU A 188 8.31 -7.61 -15.17
CA GLU A 188 8.00 -8.55 -16.24
C GLU A 188 9.24 -9.10 -16.98
N VAL A 189 10.30 -9.40 -16.22
CA VAL A 189 11.62 -9.78 -16.76
C VAL A 189 11.59 -10.96 -17.74
N ASN A 190 10.64 -11.87 -17.62
CA ASN A 190 10.51 -13.05 -18.48
C ASN A 190 9.61 -12.82 -19.72
N THR A 191 9.23 -11.59 -20.05
CA THR A 191 8.37 -11.36 -21.22
C THR A 191 9.07 -11.63 -22.54
N GLY A 192 10.39 -11.45 -22.60
CA GLY A 192 11.17 -11.53 -23.85
C GLY A 192 10.93 -10.36 -24.81
N GLU A 193 10.15 -9.35 -24.41
CA GLU A 193 9.82 -8.18 -25.24
C GLU A 193 10.54 -6.90 -24.78
N LYS A 194 11.17 -6.93 -23.60
CA LYS A 194 11.87 -5.77 -23.02
C LYS A 194 13.37 -5.84 -23.32
N TYR A 195 14.03 -4.70 -23.45
CA TYR A 195 15.48 -4.65 -23.74
C TYR A 195 16.35 -5.33 -22.67
N TYR A 196 15.84 -5.51 -21.45
CA TYR A 196 16.53 -6.21 -20.35
C TYR A 196 16.21 -7.71 -20.28
N ALA A 197 15.39 -8.22 -21.19
CA ALA A 197 14.94 -9.60 -21.22
C ALA A 197 15.28 -10.30 -22.56
N ASP A 198 14.96 -9.64 -23.68
CA ASP A 198 15.01 -10.25 -25.01
C ASP A 198 16.44 -10.63 -25.45
N GLY A 199 16.66 -11.93 -25.66
CA GLY A 199 17.96 -12.49 -26.04
C GLY A 199 19.09 -12.16 -25.05
N LYS A 200 18.77 -11.75 -23.81
CA LYS A 200 19.76 -11.35 -22.81
C LYS A 200 20.23 -12.54 -21.98
N LEU A 201 21.47 -12.43 -21.49
CA LEU A 201 22.04 -13.41 -20.57
C LEU A 201 21.50 -13.14 -19.16
N PRO A 202 20.90 -14.15 -18.48
CA PRO A 202 20.38 -13.98 -17.12
C PRO A 202 21.44 -13.49 -16.14
N ALA A 203 22.69 -13.93 -16.29
CA ALA A 203 23.82 -13.50 -15.46
C ALA A 203 24.12 -11.99 -15.58
N ASP A 204 23.99 -11.42 -16.78
CA ASP A 204 24.16 -9.96 -16.96
C ASP A 204 23.00 -9.21 -16.29
N PHE A 205 21.77 -9.73 -16.38
CA PHE A 205 20.60 -9.14 -15.72
C PHE A 205 20.77 -9.13 -14.20
N VAL A 206 21.12 -10.28 -13.59
CA VAL A 206 21.35 -10.39 -12.15
C VAL A 206 22.44 -9.43 -11.68
N THR A 207 23.53 -9.30 -12.46
CA THR A 207 24.59 -8.33 -12.16
C THR A 207 24.07 -6.89 -12.21
N LEU A 208 23.30 -6.54 -13.23
CA LEU A 208 22.74 -5.20 -13.39
C LEU A 208 21.72 -4.87 -12.30
N TRP A 209 20.84 -5.81 -11.94
CA TRP A 209 19.89 -5.68 -10.82
C TRP A 209 20.62 -5.32 -9.52
N ASN A 210 21.62 -6.12 -9.17
CA ASN A 210 22.40 -5.92 -7.95
C ASN A 210 23.15 -4.58 -7.94
N GLN A 211 23.71 -4.15 -9.08
CA GLN A 211 24.34 -2.83 -9.18
C GLN A 211 23.34 -1.68 -9.01
N VAL A 212 22.15 -1.79 -9.58
CA VAL A 212 21.11 -0.76 -9.47
C VAL A 212 20.59 -0.67 -8.03
N ALA A 213 20.30 -1.80 -7.38
CA ALA A 213 19.86 -1.82 -5.99
C ALA A 213 20.94 -1.29 -5.04
N ASP A 214 22.20 -1.73 -5.20
CA ASP A 214 23.34 -1.22 -4.44
C ASP A 214 23.54 0.29 -4.64
N TYR A 215 23.38 0.79 -5.86
CA TYR A 215 23.43 2.23 -6.15
C TYR A 215 22.36 3.00 -5.36
N TYR A 216 21.10 2.56 -5.40
CA TYR A 216 20.02 3.22 -4.66
C TYR A 216 20.26 3.22 -3.14
N VAL A 217 20.69 2.10 -2.58
CA VAL A 217 20.79 1.97 -1.12
C VAL A 217 22.12 2.51 -0.60
N ASN A 218 23.24 2.07 -1.14
CA ASN A 218 24.56 2.36 -0.58
C ASN A 218 25.17 3.67 -1.09
N GLN A 219 24.84 4.10 -2.32
CA GLN A 219 25.36 5.36 -2.88
C GLN A 219 24.36 6.51 -2.75
N ARG A 220 23.06 6.23 -2.91
CA ARG A 220 21.99 7.23 -2.82
C ARG A 220 21.32 7.27 -1.44
N HIS A 221 21.66 6.36 -0.52
CA HIS A 221 21.15 6.33 0.87
C HIS A 221 19.61 6.24 0.97
N LEU A 222 18.98 5.56 0.02
CA LEU A 222 17.54 5.34 0.00
C LEU A 222 17.15 4.13 0.86
N HIS A 223 16.91 4.38 2.15
CA HIS A 223 16.53 3.37 3.14
C HIS A 223 15.01 3.18 3.29
N ASN A 224 14.24 3.76 2.36
CA ASN A 224 12.79 3.69 2.32
C ASN A 224 12.24 2.62 1.34
N LEU A 225 13.10 1.75 0.79
CA LEU A 225 12.75 0.84 -0.31
C LEU A 225 12.56 -0.61 0.15
N ILE A 226 11.52 -1.24 -0.40
CA ILE A 226 11.26 -2.69 -0.33
C ILE A 226 11.35 -3.22 -1.76
N PHE A 227 12.40 -3.97 -2.09
CA PHE A 227 12.64 -4.44 -3.45
C PHE A 227 11.70 -5.59 -3.83
N CYS A 228 10.85 -5.34 -4.81
CA CYS A 228 9.90 -6.31 -5.37
C CYS A 228 10.42 -6.81 -6.72
N TRP A 229 10.79 -8.09 -6.78
CA TRP A 229 11.16 -8.76 -8.01
C TRP A 229 9.94 -9.45 -8.62
N GLU A 230 9.67 -9.21 -9.90
CA GLU A 230 8.43 -9.63 -10.53
C GLU A 230 8.61 -10.22 -11.93
N ALA A 231 7.85 -11.28 -12.21
CA ALA A 231 7.77 -11.94 -13.50
C ALA A 231 6.32 -12.06 -14.01
N TRP A 232 6.14 -12.08 -15.33
CA TRP A 232 4.86 -12.34 -15.98
C TRP A 232 4.48 -13.82 -15.89
N VAL A 233 3.25 -14.11 -15.47
CA VAL A 233 2.87 -15.50 -15.12
C VAL A 233 2.25 -16.28 -16.27
N PHE A 234 1.23 -15.74 -16.94
CA PHE A 234 0.42 -16.51 -17.91
C PHE A 234 0.74 -16.21 -19.38
N HIS A 235 0.27 -17.09 -20.27
CA HIS A 235 0.47 -17.03 -21.72
C HIS A 235 1.94 -17.00 -22.11
N ARG A 236 2.76 -17.84 -21.47
CA ARG A 236 4.22 -17.89 -21.64
C ARG A 236 4.69 -19.05 -22.52
N THR A 237 5.95 -18.95 -22.93
CA THR A 237 6.62 -19.95 -23.78
C THR A 237 7.55 -20.80 -22.94
N ALA A 238 8.00 -21.94 -23.49
CA ALA A 238 8.98 -22.78 -22.81
C ALA A 238 10.29 -22.01 -22.51
N ALA A 239 10.72 -21.13 -23.43
CA ALA A 239 11.93 -20.31 -23.27
C ALA A 239 11.83 -19.28 -22.13
N THR A 240 10.61 -18.94 -21.70
CA THR A 240 10.34 -17.95 -20.64
C THR A 240 9.74 -18.56 -19.38
N SER A 241 9.81 -19.90 -19.27
CA SER A 241 9.17 -20.65 -18.19
C SER A 241 10.05 -20.96 -16.97
N ASP A 242 11.37 -20.88 -17.13
CA ASP A 242 12.32 -21.04 -16.03
C ASP A 242 12.81 -19.66 -15.56
N LEU A 243 12.50 -19.34 -14.31
CA LEU A 243 12.77 -18.04 -13.71
C LEU A 243 14.03 -18.03 -12.84
N ASP A 244 14.51 -19.20 -12.39
CA ASP A 244 15.62 -19.27 -11.42
C ASP A 244 16.92 -18.57 -11.92
N PRO A 245 17.31 -18.70 -13.21
CA PRO A 245 18.51 -18.01 -13.71
C PRO A 245 18.42 -16.47 -13.66
N TRP A 246 17.21 -15.92 -13.64
CA TRP A 246 16.95 -14.47 -13.65
C TRP A 246 16.80 -13.89 -12.23
N TYR A 247 16.68 -14.75 -11.22
CA TYR A 247 16.49 -14.35 -9.85
C TYR A 247 17.80 -13.79 -9.25
N PRO A 248 17.79 -12.57 -8.68
CA PRO A 248 18.99 -11.96 -8.12
C PRO A 248 19.57 -12.75 -6.95
N ARG A 249 20.84 -13.12 -7.08
CA ARG A 249 21.61 -13.83 -6.04
C ARG A 249 22.96 -13.18 -5.80
N ASP A 250 23.46 -13.30 -4.57
CA ASP A 250 24.82 -12.93 -4.19
C ASP A 250 25.84 -13.99 -4.65
N ALA A 251 27.13 -13.72 -4.43
CA ALA A 251 28.21 -14.64 -4.80
C ALA A 251 28.16 -15.99 -4.06
N ALA A 252 27.42 -16.08 -2.94
CA ALA A 252 27.18 -17.31 -2.19
C ALA A 252 25.90 -18.04 -2.65
N GLY A 253 25.20 -17.52 -3.66
CA GLY A 253 23.97 -18.10 -4.21
C GLY A 253 22.70 -17.78 -3.41
N LYS A 254 22.78 -16.90 -2.40
CA LYS A 254 21.60 -16.48 -1.61
C LYS A 254 20.88 -15.34 -2.33
N SER A 255 19.57 -15.22 -2.10
CA SER A 255 18.79 -14.07 -2.56
C SER A 255 19.48 -12.74 -2.22
N SER A 256 19.59 -11.85 -3.20
CA SER A 256 20.19 -10.52 -3.03
C SER A 256 19.28 -9.41 -3.53
N TRP A 257 19.10 -8.34 -2.74
CA TRP A 257 18.28 -7.19 -3.13
C TRP A 257 16.87 -7.57 -3.63
N VAL A 258 16.26 -8.57 -3.00
CA VAL A 258 14.86 -8.96 -3.21
C VAL A 258 14.23 -9.17 -1.84
N ASP A 259 13.22 -8.37 -1.54
CA ASP A 259 12.46 -8.43 -0.30
C ASP A 259 11.12 -9.13 -0.52
N VAL A 260 10.55 -8.98 -1.72
CA VAL A 260 9.28 -9.58 -2.13
C VAL A 260 9.43 -10.24 -3.50
N VAL A 261 8.88 -11.44 -3.65
CA VAL A 261 8.73 -12.11 -4.95
C VAL A 261 7.29 -11.91 -5.42
N SER A 262 7.08 -11.58 -6.69
CA SER A 262 5.73 -11.29 -7.19
C SER A 262 5.49 -11.72 -8.62
N GLY A 263 4.21 -11.86 -8.97
CA GLY A 263 3.77 -12.11 -10.34
C GLY A 263 2.99 -10.95 -10.95
N ALA A 264 3.12 -10.78 -12.26
CA ALA A 264 2.13 -10.08 -13.08
C ALA A 264 1.10 -11.08 -13.62
N PHE A 265 -0.12 -10.98 -13.08
CA PHE A 265 -1.25 -11.87 -13.32
C PHE A 265 -2.29 -11.17 -14.20
N TYR A 266 -2.22 -11.44 -15.49
CA TYR A 266 -3.12 -10.88 -16.48
C TYR A 266 -4.00 -11.97 -17.07
N PHE A 267 -5.28 -11.99 -16.66
CA PHE A 267 -6.26 -12.97 -17.11
C PHE A 267 -7.00 -12.45 -18.35
N LEU A 268 -7.10 -13.31 -19.36
CA LEU A 268 -7.85 -13.09 -20.60
C LEU A 268 -9.25 -13.71 -20.52
N LYS A 269 -10.13 -13.34 -21.46
CA LYS A 269 -11.52 -13.81 -21.62
C LYS A 269 -11.72 -15.35 -21.57
N GLY A 270 -10.68 -16.15 -21.81
CA GLY A 270 -10.73 -17.62 -21.82
C GLY A 270 -10.15 -18.30 -20.59
N ASP A 271 -9.59 -17.55 -19.64
CA ASP A 271 -8.70 -18.09 -18.59
C ASP A 271 -9.47 -18.57 -17.34
N THR A 272 -10.69 -19.08 -17.50
CA THR A 272 -11.55 -19.45 -16.36
C THR A 272 -10.96 -20.54 -15.48
N GLY A 273 -10.10 -21.41 -16.04
CA GLY A 273 -9.35 -22.42 -15.29
C GLY A 273 -8.19 -21.84 -14.47
N PHE A 274 -7.58 -20.73 -14.89
CA PHE A 274 -6.40 -20.17 -14.21
C PHE A 274 -6.73 -19.61 -12.82
N PHE A 275 -7.95 -19.09 -12.61
CA PHE A 275 -8.42 -18.72 -11.26
C PHE A 275 -8.50 -19.91 -10.30
N LYS A 276 -8.56 -21.14 -10.82
CA LYS A 276 -8.59 -22.38 -10.02
C LYS A 276 -7.25 -23.11 -9.99
N LEU A 277 -6.21 -22.52 -10.59
CA LEU A 277 -4.93 -23.17 -10.86
C LEU A 277 -5.09 -24.47 -11.70
N GLU A 278 -6.12 -24.53 -12.54
CA GLU A 278 -6.37 -25.63 -13.48
C GLU A 278 -5.56 -25.37 -14.75
N PHE A 279 -4.31 -25.83 -14.77
CA PHE A 279 -3.42 -25.70 -15.92
C PHE A 279 -3.48 -26.93 -16.84
N PRO A 280 -3.25 -26.76 -18.16
CA PRO A 280 -2.90 -27.88 -19.01
C PRO A 280 -1.63 -28.57 -18.47
N ALA A 281 -1.72 -29.86 -18.19
CA ALA A 281 -0.62 -30.62 -17.55
C ALA A 281 0.70 -30.47 -18.32
N GLY A 282 1.76 -30.05 -17.62
CA GLY A 282 3.09 -29.83 -18.19
C GLY A 282 3.22 -28.56 -19.03
N GLY A 283 2.18 -27.72 -19.09
CA GLY A 283 2.12 -26.48 -19.83
C GLY A 283 3.10 -25.43 -19.30
N ASN A 284 3.41 -24.43 -20.14
CA ASN A 284 4.39 -23.40 -19.77
C ASN A 284 3.90 -22.53 -18.62
N ASP A 285 2.60 -22.20 -18.59
CA ASP A 285 2.01 -21.35 -17.54
C ASP A 285 2.06 -22.01 -16.16
N GLU A 286 1.83 -23.33 -16.11
CA GLU A 286 2.03 -24.15 -14.90
C GLU A 286 3.49 -24.04 -14.42
N ARG A 287 4.45 -24.22 -15.34
CA ARG A 287 5.88 -24.14 -15.01
C ARG A 287 6.28 -22.76 -14.50
N VAL A 288 5.80 -21.69 -15.14
CA VAL A 288 6.10 -20.31 -14.71
C VAL A 288 5.53 -20.05 -13.32
N PHE A 289 4.26 -20.42 -13.10
CA PHE A 289 3.59 -20.24 -11.81
C PHE A 289 4.35 -20.95 -10.69
N TYR A 290 4.66 -22.23 -10.86
CA TYR A 290 5.39 -23.00 -9.85
C TYR A 290 6.86 -22.59 -9.73
N SER A 291 7.52 -22.16 -10.81
CA SER A 291 8.87 -21.58 -10.75
C SER A 291 8.89 -20.32 -9.90
N LEU A 292 7.88 -19.46 -10.04
CA LEU A 292 7.76 -18.23 -9.26
C LEU A 292 7.46 -18.51 -7.78
N MET A 293 6.53 -19.43 -7.50
CA MET A 293 6.22 -19.86 -6.14
C MET A 293 7.42 -20.50 -5.44
N LYS A 294 8.16 -21.34 -6.17
CA LYS A 294 9.39 -21.95 -5.66
C LYS A 294 10.42 -20.90 -5.28
N LEU A 295 10.60 -19.85 -6.08
CA LEU A 295 11.50 -18.74 -5.73
C LEU A 295 11.09 -18.04 -4.43
N ALA A 296 9.80 -17.81 -4.21
CA ALA A 296 9.31 -17.22 -2.96
C ALA A 296 9.58 -18.15 -1.77
N VAL A 297 9.27 -19.44 -1.89
CA VAL A 297 9.41 -20.42 -0.80
C VAL A 297 10.87 -20.72 -0.47
N ASP A 298 11.69 -21.03 -1.48
CA ASP A 298 13.10 -21.40 -1.28
C ASP A 298 13.94 -20.27 -0.65
N ASN A 299 13.57 -19.02 -0.93
CA ASN A 299 14.25 -17.84 -0.41
C ASN A 299 13.53 -17.19 0.77
N ASP A 300 12.46 -17.83 1.28
CA ASP A 300 11.62 -17.36 2.37
C ASP A 300 11.18 -15.91 2.21
N LYS A 301 10.55 -15.60 1.06
CA LYS A 301 10.06 -14.26 0.73
C LYS A 301 8.53 -14.23 0.71
N PRO A 302 7.92 -13.11 1.15
CA PRO A 302 6.52 -12.86 0.90
C PRO A 302 6.21 -12.92 -0.60
N PHE A 303 5.04 -13.45 -0.93
CA PHE A 303 4.58 -13.58 -2.31
C PHE A 303 3.42 -12.64 -2.61
N GLY A 304 3.46 -11.93 -3.74
CA GLY A 304 2.43 -10.98 -4.14
C GLY A 304 2.04 -11.05 -5.61
N ALA A 305 0.92 -10.42 -5.95
CA ALA A 305 0.54 -10.10 -7.31
C ALA A 305 0.78 -8.60 -7.54
N ALA A 306 2.00 -8.25 -7.96
CA ALA A 306 2.41 -6.84 -8.13
C ALA A 306 1.90 -6.19 -9.42
N GLN A 307 1.24 -6.98 -10.28
CA GLN A 307 0.28 -6.53 -11.28
C GLN A 307 -0.83 -7.58 -11.37
N TYR A 308 -2.08 -7.15 -11.38
CA TYR A 308 -3.23 -8.05 -11.40
C TYR A 308 -4.34 -7.45 -12.27
N ALA A 309 -4.90 -8.21 -13.22
CA ALA A 309 -6.11 -7.78 -13.92
C ALA A 309 -6.92 -8.96 -14.46
N VAL A 310 -8.24 -8.91 -14.22
CA VAL A 310 -9.19 -9.99 -14.52
C VAL A 310 -9.77 -9.91 -15.95
N ASN A 311 -9.58 -8.77 -16.64
CA ASN A 311 -10.06 -8.51 -17.99
C ASN A 311 -8.97 -7.91 -18.89
N TYR A 312 -7.74 -8.45 -18.83
CA TYR A 312 -6.60 -7.89 -19.53
C TYR A 312 -6.82 -7.83 -21.06
N LYS A 313 -6.44 -6.70 -21.68
CA LYS A 313 -6.63 -6.39 -23.11
C LYS A 313 -8.08 -6.48 -23.62
N TYR A 314 -9.07 -6.67 -22.74
CA TYR A 314 -10.48 -6.55 -23.10
C TYR A 314 -10.99 -5.15 -22.76
N ALA A 315 -11.21 -4.37 -23.81
CA ALA A 315 -12.09 -3.21 -23.77
C ALA A 315 -13.21 -3.52 -24.77
N PRO A 316 -14.48 -3.66 -24.34
CA PRO A 316 -15.55 -3.71 -25.31
C PRO A 316 -15.52 -2.42 -26.16
N PRO A 317 -15.81 -2.49 -27.46
CA PRO A 317 -15.85 -1.31 -28.34
C PRO A 317 -16.89 -0.26 -27.91
N ASP A 318 -17.81 -0.63 -27.01
CA ASP A 318 -18.83 0.21 -26.42
C ASP A 318 -18.78 0.20 -24.87
N ASP A 319 -19.00 1.37 -24.28
CA ASP A 319 -19.11 1.64 -22.83
C ASP A 319 -20.32 0.93 -22.17
N GLN A 320 -21.04 0.07 -22.90
CA GLN A 320 -22.30 -0.53 -22.42
C GLN A 320 -22.23 -2.04 -22.18
N THR A 321 -21.16 -2.73 -22.63
CA THR A 321 -21.00 -4.16 -22.32
C THR A 321 -20.37 -4.32 -20.94
N PRO A 322 -21.04 -4.95 -19.96
CA PRO A 322 -20.49 -5.15 -18.61
C PRO A 322 -19.15 -5.89 -18.65
N CYS A 323 -18.24 -5.54 -17.74
CA CYS A 323 -16.98 -6.25 -17.49
C CYS A 323 -17.26 -7.67 -17.00
N GLY A 324 -17.54 -8.60 -17.93
CA GLY A 324 -18.26 -9.84 -17.64
C GLY A 324 -17.46 -11.14 -17.81
N TYR A 325 -16.14 -11.10 -18.00
CA TYR A 325 -15.33 -12.33 -18.17
C TYR A 325 -14.68 -12.83 -16.90
N GLY A 326 -14.26 -11.90 -16.06
CA GLY A 326 -14.13 -12.18 -14.65
C GLY A 326 -14.21 -10.89 -13.86
N ASP A 327 -14.41 -11.07 -12.57
CA ASP A 327 -14.60 -9.99 -11.62
C ASP A 327 -13.94 -10.31 -10.28
N ASN A 328 -14.28 -9.54 -9.25
CA ASN A 328 -13.66 -9.70 -7.95
C ASN A 328 -13.99 -11.04 -7.26
N ALA A 329 -15.07 -11.73 -7.63
CA ALA A 329 -15.33 -13.09 -7.15
C ALA A 329 -14.31 -14.09 -7.71
N ASN A 330 -13.82 -13.88 -8.93
CA ASN A 330 -12.73 -14.69 -9.49
C ASN A 330 -11.41 -14.46 -8.75
N THR A 331 -11.14 -13.24 -8.26
CA THR A 331 -9.99 -12.97 -7.39
C THR A 331 -10.09 -13.73 -6.06
N LEU A 332 -11.27 -13.74 -5.42
CA LEU A 332 -11.49 -14.57 -4.22
C LEU A 332 -11.32 -16.07 -4.50
N GLN A 333 -11.74 -16.54 -5.68
CA GLN A 333 -11.53 -17.91 -6.11
C GLN A 333 -10.05 -18.23 -6.30
N PHE A 334 -9.28 -17.32 -6.89
CA PHE A 334 -7.83 -17.46 -7.04
C PHE A 334 -7.12 -17.56 -5.69
N MET A 335 -7.45 -16.67 -4.75
CA MET A 335 -6.94 -16.74 -3.37
C MET A 335 -7.26 -18.09 -2.72
N THR A 336 -8.50 -18.56 -2.86
CA THR A 336 -8.94 -19.86 -2.29
C THR A 336 -8.18 -21.03 -2.89
N SER A 337 -7.84 -20.96 -4.18
CA SER A 337 -7.11 -22.01 -4.90
C SER A 337 -5.64 -22.04 -4.49
N ILE A 338 -5.01 -20.87 -4.32
CA ILE A 338 -3.67 -20.74 -3.72
C ILE A 338 -3.65 -21.35 -2.32
N ASP A 339 -4.64 -21.03 -1.48
CA ASP A 339 -4.71 -21.52 -0.10
C ASP A 339 -4.84 -23.04 -0.02
N ALA A 340 -5.71 -23.62 -0.85
CA ALA A 340 -5.86 -25.07 -0.94
C ALA A 340 -4.54 -25.73 -1.35
N GLN A 341 -3.84 -25.16 -2.34
CA GLN A 341 -2.60 -25.70 -2.86
C GLN A 341 -1.41 -25.55 -1.91
N HIS A 342 -1.38 -24.50 -1.08
CA HIS A 342 -0.40 -24.33 0.01
C HIS A 342 -0.53 -25.46 1.04
N SER A 343 -1.76 -25.80 1.44
CA SER A 343 -2.02 -26.86 2.41
C SER A 343 -1.74 -28.29 1.90
N GLN A 344 -1.71 -28.48 0.58
CA GLN A 344 -1.48 -29.76 -0.08
C GLN A 344 -0.52 -29.61 -1.27
N PRO A 345 0.79 -29.48 -1.02
CA PRO A 345 1.78 -29.31 -2.09
C PRO A 345 1.67 -30.44 -3.13
N THR A 346 1.64 -30.08 -4.41
CA THR A 346 1.66 -31.06 -5.51
C THR A 346 3.10 -31.50 -5.79
N ALA A 347 3.27 -32.48 -6.68
CA ALA A 347 4.58 -32.87 -7.20
C ALA A 347 5.34 -31.72 -7.90
N LEU A 348 4.66 -30.60 -8.21
CA LEU A 348 5.22 -29.45 -8.93
C LEU A 348 5.86 -28.41 -8.01
N GLY A 349 5.61 -28.49 -6.69
CA GLY A 349 6.30 -27.67 -5.70
C GLY A 349 5.37 -27.00 -4.69
N PRO A 350 5.96 -26.33 -3.68
CA PRO A 350 5.21 -25.57 -2.69
C PRO A 350 4.62 -24.29 -3.31
N VAL A 351 3.52 -23.82 -2.73
CA VAL A 351 2.85 -22.57 -3.08
C VAL A 351 2.87 -21.65 -1.87
N GLN A 352 2.98 -20.34 -2.06
CA GLN A 352 2.95 -19.34 -0.98
C GLN A 352 1.59 -18.63 -0.94
N HIS A 353 1.11 -18.29 0.26
CA HIS A 353 -0.09 -17.44 0.41
C HIS A 353 0.11 -16.06 -0.21
N LEU A 354 -0.97 -15.48 -0.72
CA LEU A 354 -0.91 -14.17 -1.36
C LEU A 354 -0.91 -13.04 -0.32
N ALA A 355 0.18 -12.28 -0.26
CA ALA A 355 0.34 -11.13 0.64
C ALA A 355 -0.42 -9.90 0.16
N PHE A 356 -0.50 -9.69 -1.15
CA PHE A 356 -1.17 -8.56 -1.77
C PHE A 356 -1.56 -8.85 -3.23
N ALA A 357 -2.59 -8.16 -3.72
CA ALA A 357 -2.87 -8.05 -5.14
C ALA A 357 -3.06 -6.58 -5.52
N TYR A 358 -2.30 -6.17 -6.53
CA TYR A 358 -2.23 -4.81 -7.01
C TYR A 358 -2.85 -4.73 -8.41
N TYR A 359 -4.08 -4.21 -8.49
CA TYR A 359 -4.84 -4.10 -9.72
C TYR A 359 -4.19 -3.10 -10.67
N TRP A 360 -3.87 -3.55 -11.88
CA TRP A 360 -3.24 -2.73 -12.91
C TRP A 360 -4.32 -2.16 -13.83
N GLY A 361 -4.74 -0.91 -13.58
CA GLY A 361 -5.78 -0.22 -14.33
C GLY A 361 -5.24 0.90 -15.21
N ASP A 362 -4.76 0.59 -16.43
CA ASP A 362 -4.29 1.57 -17.43
C ASP A 362 -5.47 2.37 -18.04
N ASN A 363 -6.31 3.01 -17.22
CA ASN A 363 -7.53 3.71 -17.63
C ASN A 363 -8.56 2.85 -18.40
N LYS A 364 -8.43 1.52 -18.32
CA LYS A 364 -9.39 0.59 -18.90
C LYS A 364 -10.36 0.21 -17.80
N ALA A 365 -11.58 0.73 -17.89
CA ALA A 365 -12.63 0.53 -16.89
C ALA A 365 -12.62 -0.91 -16.36
N CYS A 366 -12.64 -1.94 -17.19
CA CYS A 366 -12.73 -3.34 -16.74
C CYS A 366 -11.51 -3.94 -16.00
N MET A 367 -10.40 -3.21 -15.89
CA MET A 367 -9.22 -3.64 -15.15
C MET A 367 -9.15 -3.03 -13.74
N ASP A 368 -9.97 -2.02 -13.45
CA ASP A 368 -10.07 -1.41 -12.12
C ASP A 368 -10.89 -2.27 -11.16
N VAL A 369 -10.48 -2.32 -9.89
CA VAL A 369 -11.19 -3.12 -8.86
C VAL A 369 -12.65 -2.66 -8.68
N GLN A 370 -12.92 -1.37 -8.90
CA GLN A 370 -14.21 -0.73 -8.59
C GLN A 370 -15.29 -0.93 -9.66
N SER A 371 -14.87 -1.10 -10.91
CA SER A 371 -15.77 -1.27 -12.05
C SER A 371 -16.21 -2.72 -12.23
N GLN A 372 -15.51 -3.65 -11.59
CA GLN A 372 -15.79 -5.07 -11.64
C GLN A 372 -17.02 -5.41 -10.79
N ALA A 373 -17.78 -6.41 -11.23
CA ALA A 373 -18.85 -6.98 -10.43
C ALA A 373 -18.30 -7.56 -9.10
N HIS A 374 -19.19 -7.75 -8.13
CA HIS A 374 -18.85 -8.30 -6.82
C HIS A 374 -17.79 -7.52 -6.01
N ALA A 375 -17.51 -6.25 -6.36
CA ALA A 375 -16.58 -5.40 -5.62
C ALA A 375 -16.89 -5.34 -4.11
N THR A 376 -18.17 -5.27 -3.75
CA THR A 376 -18.60 -5.27 -2.35
C THR A 376 -18.25 -6.57 -1.62
N GLN A 377 -18.49 -7.72 -2.26
CA GLN A 377 -18.17 -9.03 -1.68
C GLN A 377 -16.66 -9.22 -1.49
N PHE A 378 -15.87 -8.67 -2.40
CA PHE A 378 -14.42 -8.74 -2.34
C PHE A 378 -13.83 -7.87 -1.24
N VAL A 379 -14.22 -6.59 -1.22
CA VAL A 379 -13.79 -5.63 -0.19
C VAL A 379 -14.18 -6.06 1.21
N ASP A 380 -15.35 -6.69 1.36
CA ASP A 380 -15.87 -7.12 2.65
C ASP A 380 -15.43 -8.56 3.04
N ASP A 381 -14.68 -9.26 2.19
CA ASP A 381 -14.10 -10.57 2.55
C ASP A 381 -13.06 -10.36 3.66
N VAL A 382 -13.16 -11.15 4.73
CA VAL A 382 -12.26 -11.07 5.91
C VAL A 382 -10.79 -11.34 5.61
N ARG A 383 -10.48 -11.85 4.41
CA ARG A 383 -9.12 -12.06 3.91
C ARG A 383 -8.58 -10.86 3.13
N VAL A 384 -9.39 -9.85 2.84
CA VAL A 384 -9.00 -8.69 2.04
C VAL A 384 -8.80 -7.50 2.95
N ALA A 385 -7.54 -7.12 3.13
CA ALA A 385 -7.13 -5.90 3.80
C ALA A 385 -7.29 -4.72 2.84
N SER A 386 -8.49 -4.15 2.84
CA SER A 386 -8.75 -2.81 2.31
C SER A 386 -8.96 -1.84 3.47
N ILE A 387 -8.91 -0.54 3.20
CA ILE A 387 -9.24 0.47 4.21
C ILE A 387 -10.75 0.59 4.23
N THR A 388 -11.42 -0.34 4.92
CA THR A 388 -12.87 -0.29 5.11
C THR A 388 -13.23 0.54 6.32
N GLY A 389 -14.32 1.27 6.19
CA GLY A 389 -15.04 1.78 7.34
C GLY A 389 -14.55 3.09 7.92
N ILE A 390 -13.82 3.87 7.13
CA ILE A 390 -13.36 5.18 7.54
C ILE A 390 -14.04 6.23 6.65
N ASP A 391 -15.04 6.92 7.20
CA ASP A 391 -15.76 7.98 6.50
C ASP A 391 -14.89 9.26 6.34
N ALA A 392 -13.83 9.39 7.14
CA ALA A 392 -12.73 10.34 6.97
C ALA A 392 -11.45 9.80 7.64
N VAL A 393 -10.45 9.39 6.85
CA VAL A 393 -9.07 9.33 7.35
C VAL A 393 -8.52 10.72 7.09
N ASN A 394 -8.17 11.45 8.15
CA ASN A 394 -7.42 12.69 7.99
C ASN A 394 -6.01 12.49 8.52
N THR A 395 -5.09 12.43 7.57
CA THR A 395 -3.77 13.10 7.49
C THR A 395 -3.11 13.50 8.78
N GLU A 396 -3.72 14.37 9.55
CA GLU A 396 -3.27 14.86 10.83
C GLU A 396 -4.55 15.18 11.57
N SER A 397 -5.05 14.20 12.28
CA SER A 397 -6.27 14.41 13.03
C SER A 397 -5.98 15.23 14.28
N GLY A 398 -4.75 15.24 14.83
CA GLY A 398 -4.58 15.92 16.11
C GLY A 398 -3.24 16.45 16.56
N THR A 399 -3.33 17.38 17.51
CA THR A 399 -2.19 18.02 18.20
C THR A 399 -1.81 17.24 19.45
N VAL A 400 -0.52 17.19 19.78
CA VAL A 400 -0.07 16.64 21.06
C VAL A 400 0.14 17.80 22.02
N ARG A 401 -0.46 17.74 23.21
CA ARG A 401 -0.34 18.78 24.24
C ARG A 401 0.17 18.21 25.55
N ASP A 402 0.98 19.00 26.25
CA ASP A 402 1.30 18.74 27.64
C ASP A 402 0.11 19.11 28.55
N SER A 403 -0.14 18.30 29.58
CA SER A 403 -1.13 18.59 30.60
C SER A 403 -0.52 19.60 31.59
N PRO A 404 -1.10 20.80 31.78
CA PRO A 404 -0.39 21.86 32.47
C PRO A 404 -0.21 21.53 33.96
N ALA A 405 1.04 21.43 34.41
CA ALA A 405 1.43 21.90 35.74
C ALA A 405 2.19 23.24 35.67
N THR A 406 2.72 23.63 34.50
CA THR A 406 3.47 24.89 34.34
C THR A 406 3.24 25.52 32.96
N PRO A 407 2.73 26.76 32.85
CA PRO A 407 2.60 27.45 31.57
C PRO A 407 4.00 27.88 31.09
N GLY A 408 4.52 27.28 30.01
CA GLY A 408 5.78 27.77 29.41
C GLY A 408 6.57 26.83 28.48
N ALA A 409 6.31 25.53 28.44
CA ALA A 409 6.96 24.64 27.46
C ALA A 409 6.06 24.47 26.24
N GLY A 410 6.45 25.05 25.11
CA GLY A 410 5.62 25.15 23.90
C GLY A 410 5.22 23.80 23.34
N ALA A 411 3.91 23.53 23.33
CA ALA A 411 3.33 22.50 22.47
C ALA A 411 3.44 22.98 21.01
N LEU A 412 4.11 22.20 20.15
CA LEU A 412 4.04 22.40 18.70
C LEU A 412 2.65 21.95 18.23
N ALA A 413 1.78 22.93 17.96
CA ALA A 413 0.51 22.70 17.31
C ALA A 413 0.74 22.57 15.80
N THR A 414 0.77 21.35 15.27
CA THR A 414 0.58 21.13 13.83
C THR A 414 -0.91 21.32 13.47
N PRO A 415 -1.24 22.03 12.39
CA PRO A 415 -2.64 22.23 11.99
C PRO A 415 -3.30 20.90 11.63
N GLY A 416 -4.20 20.40 12.48
CA GLY A 416 -4.97 19.19 12.17
C GLY A 416 -6.17 19.47 11.26
N TRP A 417 -6.47 18.52 10.37
CA TRP A 417 -7.60 18.58 9.44
C TRP A 417 -8.91 18.14 10.11
N PRO A 418 -10.08 18.70 9.75
CA PRO A 418 -11.40 18.39 10.36
C PRO A 418 -11.79 16.92 10.24
N VAL A 419 -11.81 16.19 11.36
CA VAL A 419 -12.27 14.79 11.37
C VAL A 419 -13.79 14.76 11.27
N ARG A 420 -14.32 14.01 10.31
CA ARG A 420 -15.76 13.72 10.21
C ARG A 420 -16.02 12.26 10.51
N THR A 421 -17.00 11.97 11.36
CA THR A 421 -17.37 10.60 11.73
C THR A 421 -18.86 10.36 11.48
N GLY A 422 -19.20 9.61 10.43
CA GLY A 422 -20.57 9.16 10.14
C GLY A 422 -21.00 9.32 8.67
N ASP A 423 -22.26 8.96 8.41
CA ASP A 423 -22.80 8.78 7.06
C ASP A 423 -23.18 10.13 6.40
N THR A 424 -22.45 10.47 5.32
CA THR A 424 -22.69 11.67 4.50
C THR A 424 -23.67 11.45 3.34
N ASN A 425 -24.14 10.22 3.11
CA ASN A 425 -24.99 9.96 1.95
C ASN A 425 -26.44 10.36 2.25
N GLY A 426 -26.92 11.39 1.53
CA GLY A 426 -28.34 11.77 1.45
C GLY A 426 -29.23 10.77 0.70
N GLY A 427 -28.84 9.50 0.61
CA GLY A 427 -29.64 8.44 -0.01
C GLY A 427 -30.67 7.87 0.98
N ALA A 428 -31.85 7.49 0.50
CA ALA A 428 -33.01 7.08 1.30
C ALA A 428 -32.87 5.76 2.10
N GLY A 429 -31.65 5.29 2.38
CA GLY A 429 -31.36 4.03 3.04
C GLY A 429 -30.23 4.12 4.05
N GLY A 430 -30.18 5.19 4.86
CA GLY A 430 -29.16 5.40 5.89
C GLY A 430 -28.89 4.13 6.72
N CYS A 431 -27.63 3.93 7.13
CA CYS A 431 -27.26 2.69 7.79
C CYS A 431 -27.92 2.49 9.16
N LYS A 432 -28.70 1.43 9.31
CA LYS A 432 -29.20 0.94 10.59
C LYS A 432 -28.11 0.15 11.33
N ASN A 433 -27.85 0.48 12.61
CA ASN A 433 -26.84 -0.17 13.48
C ASN A 433 -25.37 -0.07 13.00
N CYS A 434 -25.02 0.92 12.19
CA CYS A 434 -23.62 1.13 11.85
C CYS A 434 -22.84 1.74 13.02
N GLN A 435 -21.74 1.08 13.37
CA GLN A 435 -20.63 1.72 14.07
C GLN A 435 -19.97 2.71 13.09
N SER A 436 -19.74 3.97 13.45
CA SER A 436 -18.88 4.86 12.65
C SER A 436 -17.46 4.76 13.21
N LYS A 437 -16.44 4.64 12.36
CA LYS A 437 -15.04 4.54 12.82
C LYS A 437 -14.22 5.68 12.22
N ALA A 438 -13.37 6.28 13.04
CA ALA A 438 -12.34 7.23 12.61
C ALA A 438 -10.99 6.80 13.14
N VAL A 439 -9.94 7.03 12.35
CA VAL A 439 -8.56 6.86 12.79
C VAL A 439 -7.99 8.25 13.07
N LEU A 440 -7.55 8.44 14.30
CA LEU A 440 -6.83 9.62 14.76
C LEU A 440 -5.35 9.30 14.75
N SER A 441 -4.55 10.20 14.18
CA SER A 441 -3.10 10.04 14.07
C SER A 441 -2.39 11.26 14.66
N PHE A 442 -1.40 11.01 15.52
CA PHE A 442 -0.65 12.01 16.27
C PHE A 442 0.86 11.87 16.02
N TYR A 443 1.52 12.99 15.73
CA TYR A 443 2.97 13.05 15.51
C TYR A 443 3.72 13.27 16.84
N THR A 444 3.74 12.23 17.68
CA THR A 444 4.27 12.30 19.05
C THR A 444 5.77 12.64 19.14
N GLN A 445 6.56 12.34 18.11
CA GLN A 445 8.00 12.62 18.10
C GLN A 445 8.34 14.12 17.99
N GLN A 446 7.75 14.88 17.06
CA GLN A 446 8.02 16.33 16.96
C GLN A 446 7.52 17.09 18.18
N ALA A 447 6.54 16.54 18.88
CA ALA A 447 5.93 17.18 20.03
C ALA A 447 6.66 16.90 21.36
N LEU A 448 7.49 15.85 21.45
CA LEU A 448 8.16 15.44 22.69
C LEU A 448 9.69 15.43 22.54
N PRO A 449 10.44 15.89 23.57
CA PRO A 449 11.90 15.75 23.59
C PRO A 449 12.38 14.30 23.47
N ALA A 450 13.58 14.09 22.91
CA ALA A 450 14.12 12.78 22.54
C ALA A 450 14.35 11.80 23.72
N ASP A 451 14.25 12.30 24.93
CA ASP A 451 14.46 11.65 26.22
C ASP A 451 13.23 11.71 27.13
N ALA A 452 12.09 12.16 26.60
CA ALA A 452 10.83 12.22 27.33
C ALA A 452 10.36 10.83 27.79
N VAL A 453 10.08 10.70 29.08
CA VAL A 453 9.43 9.54 29.68
C VAL A 453 7.98 9.91 29.99
N VAL A 454 7.02 9.31 29.30
CA VAL A 454 5.59 9.52 29.54
C VAL A 454 5.25 9.10 30.98
N GLY A 455 4.67 10.01 31.73
CA GLY A 455 4.37 9.85 33.14
C GLY A 455 3.26 8.81 33.41
N PRO A 456 3.02 8.46 34.69
CA PRO A 456 2.03 7.47 35.07
C PRO A 456 0.57 7.95 34.87
N SER A 457 0.35 9.25 34.65
CA SER A 457 -0.95 9.79 34.25
C SER A 457 -1.35 9.25 32.89
N GLN A 458 -2.55 8.67 32.79
CA GLN A 458 -3.03 8.12 31.52
C GLN A 458 -3.18 9.24 30.47
N PRO A 459 -2.52 9.13 29.30
CA PRO A 459 -2.76 10.03 28.19
C PRO A 459 -4.26 10.14 27.89
N THR A 460 -4.71 11.32 27.52
CA THR A 460 -6.11 11.65 27.27
C THR A 460 -6.29 12.07 25.84
N LEU A 461 -7.16 11.36 25.14
CA LEU A 461 -7.65 11.75 23.83
C LEU A 461 -8.82 12.72 24.00
N LEU A 462 -8.78 13.86 23.32
CA LEU A 462 -9.80 14.91 23.39
C LEU A 462 -10.31 15.25 21.98
N LEU A 463 -11.63 15.28 21.80
CA LEU A 463 -12.31 15.70 20.58
C LEU A 463 -13.24 16.88 20.90
N THR A 464 -13.20 17.93 20.07
CA THR A 464 -14.01 19.14 20.22
C THR A 464 -14.95 19.29 19.01
N GLN A 465 -16.25 19.52 19.21
CA GLN A 465 -17.22 19.71 18.12
C GLN A 465 -17.27 21.16 17.60
N THR A 466 -17.56 21.38 16.32
CA THR A 466 -18.05 22.67 15.78
C THR A 466 -19.50 22.94 16.22
N ALA A 467 -19.74 24.10 16.84
CA ALA A 467 -21.09 24.55 17.19
C ALA A 467 -21.92 25.02 15.98
N THR A 468 -21.35 25.08 14.77
CA THR A 468 -21.95 25.75 13.62
C THR A 468 -21.75 24.99 12.31
N GLY A 469 -22.76 24.20 11.91
CA GLY A 469 -22.85 23.60 10.58
C GLY A 469 -24.17 22.84 10.44
N ALA A 470 -25.02 23.24 9.49
CA ALA A 470 -26.38 22.75 9.33
C ALA A 470 -26.43 21.25 8.95
N GLY A 471 -26.63 20.41 9.96
CA GLY A 471 -27.10 19.03 9.89
C GLY A 471 -27.81 18.75 11.22
N THR A 472 -28.89 17.96 11.22
CA THR A 472 -29.60 17.65 12.47
C THR A 472 -28.61 17.12 13.50
N ASN A 473 -28.49 17.81 14.65
CA ASN A 473 -27.62 17.42 15.74
C ASN A 473 -27.84 15.92 16.06
N PRO A 474 -26.89 15.02 15.72
CA PRO A 474 -27.12 13.58 15.86
C PRO A 474 -27.25 13.15 17.34
N PHE A 475 -26.97 14.04 18.29
CA PHE A 475 -26.98 13.83 19.73
C PHE A 475 -28.34 14.03 20.43
N ALA A 476 -29.44 14.15 19.69
CA ALA A 476 -30.78 14.17 20.30
C ALA A 476 -31.16 12.84 21.01
N ALA A 477 -30.43 11.75 20.75
CA ALA A 477 -30.55 10.47 21.43
C ALA A 477 -29.19 10.05 22.00
N GLY A 478 -29.15 9.65 23.28
CA GLY A 478 -27.92 9.32 24.00
C GLY A 478 -27.11 8.22 23.31
N PHE A 479 -25.79 8.40 23.26
CA PHE A 479 -24.87 7.40 22.73
C PHE A 479 -24.47 6.43 23.85
N ALA A 480 -24.19 5.17 23.48
CA ALA A 480 -23.48 4.28 24.39
C ALA A 480 -22.01 4.74 24.55
N PRO A 481 -21.30 4.34 25.62
CA PRO A 481 -19.86 4.62 25.77
C PRO A 481 -19.08 4.27 24.49
N LEU A 482 -18.21 5.18 24.09
CA LEU A 482 -17.48 5.14 22.84
C LEU A 482 -16.15 4.39 23.04
N SER A 483 -15.85 3.38 22.22
CA SER A 483 -14.61 2.60 22.37
C SER A 483 -13.43 3.29 21.69
N ILE A 484 -12.28 3.31 22.37
CA ILE A 484 -10.98 3.68 21.82
C ILE A 484 -10.17 2.40 21.62
N ASP A 485 -9.73 2.13 20.40
CA ASP A 485 -8.81 1.04 20.08
C ASP A 485 -7.43 1.61 19.76
N ALA A 486 -6.37 1.06 20.34
CA ALA A 486 -5.00 1.36 19.92
C ALA A 486 -4.60 0.48 18.75
N ALA A 487 -3.77 1.01 17.86
CA ALA A 487 -3.13 0.20 16.84
C ALA A 487 -2.26 -0.87 17.53
N ASN A 488 -2.40 -2.12 17.14
CA ASN A 488 -1.57 -3.24 17.60
C ASN A 488 -0.15 -3.17 17.00
N ARG A 489 0.03 -2.34 15.97
CA ARG A 489 1.29 -2.14 15.25
C ARG A 489 1.44 -0.68 14.90
N TRP A 490 2.65 -0.18 15.10
CA TRP A 490 2.98 1.20 14.81
C TRP A 490 3.48 1.31 13.38
N PHE A 491 2.57 1.76 12.56
CA PHE A 491 2.81 2.09 11.18
C PHE A 491 3.38 3.50 11.13
N GLY A 492 4.50 3.68 10.41
CA GLY A 492 5.12 4.98 10.19
C GLY A 492 4.14 6.04 9.71
N GLY A 493 4.59 7.29 9.62
CA GLY A 493 3.79 8.44 9.19
C GLY A 493 3.17 8.35 7.80
N ALA A 494 3.39 7.26 7.07
CA ALA A 494 2.90 6.97 5.73
C ALA A 494 2.05 5.69 5.61
N SER A 495 1.79 4.97 6.71
CA SER A 495 0.96 3.75 6.69
C SER A 495 -0.33 3.91 7.53
N GLY A 496 -1.46 3.78 6.85
CA GLY A 496 -2.83 3.85 7.33
C GLY A 496 -3.19 2.55 8.01
N LEU A 497 -4.39 2.46 8.57
CA LEU A 497 -4.74 1.30 9.39
C LEU A 497 -6.02 0.68 8.86
N ALA A 498 -5.95 -0.60 8.53
CA ALA A 498 -7.12 -1.43 8.30
C ALA A 498 -7.77 -1.80 9.65
N PRO A 499 -9.07 -2.17 9.70
CA PRO A 499 -9.73 -2.52 10.96
C PRO A 499 -9.01 -3.60 11.79
N GLU A 500 -8.27 -4.50 11.15
CA GLU A 500 -7.47 -5.55 11.76
C GLU A 500 -6.13 -5.06 12.35
N ASP A 501 -5.69 -3.84 12.02
CA ASP A 501 -4.51 -3.22 12.64
C ASP A 501 -4.78 -2.74 14.07
N PHE A 502 -6.05 -2.69 14.47
CA PHE A 502 -6.50 -2.36 15.80
C PHE A 502 -6.96 -3.62 16.55
N SER A 503 -7.16 -3.53 17.87
CA SER A 503 -7.89 -4.56 18.61
C SER A 503 -9.17 -4.94 17.85
N GLY A 504 -9.33 -6.23 17.51
CA GLY A 504 -10.49 -6.72 16.77
C GLY A 504 -11.80 -6.36 17.49
N ALA A 505 -12.92 -6.36 16.76
CA ALA A 505 -14.23 -5.93 17.29
C ALA A 505 -14.67 -6.68 18.57
N ASP A 506 -14.12 -7.87 18.82
CA ASP A 506 -14.41 -8.73 19.97
C ASP A 506 -13.49 -8.50 21.18
N ARG A 507 -12.52 -7.57 21.11
CA ARG A 507 -11.65 -7.21 22.23
C ARG A 507 -12.13 -5.90 22.88
N PRO A 508 -12.05 -5.79 24.21
CA PRO A 508 -12.29 -4.51 24.88
C PRO A 508 -11.30 -3.48 24.32
N GLY A 509 -11.80 -2.29 23.96
CA GLY A 509 -10.94 -1.18 23.58
C GLY A 509 -9.95 -0.83 24.70
N VAL A 510 -8.86 -0.16 24.34
CA VAL A 510 -7.85 0.31 25.30
C VAL A 510 -8.36 1.45 26.18
N GLY A 511 -9.43 2.12 25.76
CA GLY A 511 -10.06 3.20 26.51
C GLY A 511 -11.52 3.36 26.15
N GLN A 512 -12.20 4.22 26.89
CA GLN A 512 -13.56 4.67 26.60
C GLN A 512 -13.58 6.18 26.53
N MET A 513 -14.39 6.72 25.62
CA MET A 513 -14.56 8.16 25.44
C MET A 513 -15.97 8.57 25.89
N SER A 514 -16.08 9.72 26.55
CA SER A 514 -17.32 10.26 27.11
C SER A 514 -18.34 10.61 26.03
N ASP A 515 -19.64 10.47 26.34
CA ASP A 515 -20.69 10.93 25.43
C ASP A 515 -20.61 12.46 25.27
N PRO A 516 -20.35 12.98 24.04
CA PRO A 516 -20.33 14.41 23.77
C PRO A 516 -21.61 15.15 24.21
N ALA A 517 -22.77 14.49 24.23
CA ALA A 517 -24.06 15.09 24.55
C ALA A 517 -24.23 15.56 26.01
N GLN A 518 -23.32 15.19 26.92
CA GLN A 518 -23.45 15.42 28.37
C GLN A 518 -22.70 16.68 28.88
N GLY A 519 -22.07 17.47 28.00
CA GLY A 519 -21.24 18.63 28.37
C GLY A 519 -22.01 19.97 28.54
N PRO A 520 -21.64 20.82 29.52
CA PRO A 520 -22.45 22.00 29.89
C PRO A 520 -22.34 23.21 28.95
N THR A 521 -21.29 23.39 28.14
CA THR A 521 -21.12 24.60 27.29
C THR A 521 -20.19 24.47 26.08
N GLN A 522 -19.56 23.31 25.88
CA GLN A 522 -18.88 22.90 24.64
C GLN A 522 -19.09 21.39 24.51
N VAL A 523 -19.44 20.91 23.32
CA VAL A 523 -19.64 19.48 23.08
C VAL A 523 -18.25 18.84 22.95
N LEU A 524 -17.70 18.43 24.10
CA LEU A 524 -16.38 17.82 24.27
C LEU A 524 -16.54 16.32 24.51
N SER A 525 -15.68 15.53 23.91
CA SER A 525 -15.61 14.08 24.12
C SER A 525 -14.17 13.73 24.47
N HIS A 526 -13.95 13.06 25.60
CA HIS A 526 -12.60 12.75 26.07
C HIS A 526 -12.52 11.34 26.66
N GLY A 527 -11.34 10.73 26.57
CA GLY A 527 -11.10 9.38 27.07
C GLY A 527 -9.64 9.12 27.36
N SER A 528 -9.38 8.38 28.44
CA SER A 528 -8.01 8.01 28.82
C SER A 528 -7.59 6.73 28.11
N VAL A 529 -6.32 6.66 27.73
CA VAL A 529 -5.67 5.49 27.10
C VAL A 529 -4.42 5.10 27.89
N PRO A 530 -3.97 3.83 27.84
CA PRO A 530 -2.78 3.40 28.55
C PRO A 530 -1.51 4.03 27.96
N ALA A 531 -0.55 4.43 28.80
CA ALA A 531 0.69 5.07 28.36
C ALA A 531 1.54 4.20 27.41
N ASN A 532 1.47 2.87 27.52
CA ASN A 532 2.16 1.94 26.61
C ASN A 532 1.55 1.89 25.20
N THR A 533 0.42 2.56 24.96
CA THR A 533 -0.15 2.79 23.62
C THR A 533 0.40 4.04 22.96
N ILE A 534 1.32 4.76 23.59
CA ILE A 534 2.01 5.88 22.97
C ILE A 534 3.22 5.35 22.22
N ASN A 535 3.31 5.64 20.93
CA ASN A 535 4.50 5.31 20.17
C ASN A 535 5.59 6.35 20.45
N LEU A 536 6.65 5.88 21.11
CA LEU A 536 7.88 6.63 21.41
C LEU A 536 9.09 6.09 20.62
N THR A 537 8.88 5.10 19.74
CA THR A 537 9.94 4.46 18.97
C THR A 537 10.51 5.44 17.95
N ARG A 538 11.85 5.54 17.87
CA ARG A 538 12.53 6.49 16.97
C ARG A 538 12.35 6.08 15.50
N GLY A 539 12.00 7.07 14.65
CA GLY A 539 11.76 6.93 13.21
C GLY A 539 10.25 6.98 12.92
N ASN A 540 9.78 8.17 12.49
CA ASN A 540 8.44 8.62 12.02
C ASN A 540 7.17 7.83 12.41
N GLY A 541 7.20 6.98 13.41
CA GLY A 541 6.08 6.20 13.91
C GLY A 541 5.09 7.13 14.57
N ARG A 542 3.82 7.06 14.15
CA ARG A 542 2.76 7.88 14.72
C ARG A 542 2.05 7.13 15.84
N THR A 543 1.52 7.87 16.81
CA THR A 543 0.55 7.32 17.77
C THR A 543 -0.82 7.38 17.11
N GLN A 544 -1.49 6.24 16.99
CA GLN A 544 -2.75 6.11 16.26
C GLN A 544 -3.82 5.40 17.08
N TYR A 545 -5.02 5.97 17.06
CA TYR A 545 -6.20 5.45 17.74
C TYR A 545 -7.37 5.34 16.78
N ARG A 546 -8.12 4.25 16.87
CA ARG A 546 -9.44 4.14 16.23
C ARG A 546 -10.50 4.47 17.26
N VAL A 547 -11.28 5.49 16.98
CA VAL A 547 -12.46 5.83 17.77
C VAL A 547 -13.70 5.28 17.07
N SER A 548 -14.57 4.65 17.85
CA SER A 548 -15.80 4.02 17.34
C SER A 548 -17.04 4.64 17.97
N PHE A 549 -18.00 5.02 17.14
CA PHE A 549 -19.26 5.64 17.54
C PHE A 549 -20.44 4.72 17.25
N PHE A 550 -21.20 4.37 18.28
CA PHE A 550 -22.42 3.57 18.16
C PHE A 550 -23.64 4.44 18.39
N LYS A 551 -24.46 4.67 17.36
CA LYS A 551 -25.75 5.33 17.53
C LYS A 551 -26.77 4.32 18.08
N ALA A 552 -27.39 4.61 19.22
CA ALA A 552 -28.34 3.71 19.87
C ALA A 552 -29.67 3.55 19.09
N THR A 553 -30.07 4.57 18.31
CA THR A 553 -31.28 4.55 17.47
C THR A 553 -31.10 5.40 16.21
N ASP A 554 -31.55 4.89 15.06
CA ASP A 554 -31.60 5.59 13.79
C ASP A 554 -32.82 6.52 13.74
N GLY A 555 -32.59 7.83 13.94
CA GLY A 555 -33.52 8.82 13.39
C GLY A 555 -33.56 8.67 11.87
N THR A 556 -34.74 8.72 11.26
CA THR A 556 -35.01 8.55 9.82
C THR A 556 -34.40 9.64 8.91
N ASN A 557 -33.42 10.40 9.40
CA ASN A 557 -32.89 11.59 8.73
C ASN A 557 -31.62 11.25 7.94
N THR A 558 -31.50 11.89 6.78
CA THR A 558 -30.26 12.02 6.01
C THR A 558 -29.25 12.89 6.79
N ASN A 559 -27.94 12.68 6.60
CA ASN A 559 -26.82 13.37 7.28
C ASN A 559 -26.58 12.97 8.75
N ASN A 560 -26.24 11.72 8.99
CA ASN A 560 -25.87 11.21 10.32
C ASN A 560 -24.35 11.19 10.52
N TYR A 561 -23.72 12.38 10.57
CA TYR A 561 -22.29 12.54 10.82
C TYR A 561 -22.00 13.53 11.95
N ILE A 562 -20.83 13.38 12.58
CA ILE A 562 -20.27 14.33 13.56
C ILE A 562 -19.09 15.02 12.88
N ASP A 563 -19.10 16.35 12.86
CA ASP A 563 -17.93 17.16 12.50
C ASP A 563 -17.17 17.55 13.77
N TRP A 564 -15.94 17.07 13.87
CA TRP A 564 -14.99 17.52 14.87
C TRP A 564 -14.28 18.76 14.33
N ASN A 565 -14.11 19.76 15.17
CA ASN A 565 -13.64 21.09 14.82
C ASN A 565 -12.26 21.02 14.14
N GLY A 566 -12.21 21.07 12.81
CA GLY A 566 -10.95 21.16 12.08
C GLY A 566 -10.25 22.49 12.33
N ALA A 567 -8.98 22.61 11.91
CA ALA A 567 -8.10 23.79 11.83
C ALA A 567 -8.02 24.76 13.05
N GLN A 568 -9.13 25.10 13.72
CA GLN A 568 -9.23 25.89 14.94
C GLN A 568 -9.13 25.05 16.22
N SER A 569 -9.56 23.77 16.25
CA SER A 569 -9.46 22.90 17.44
C SER A 569 -9.38 21.40 17.08
N PRO A 570 -8.31 20.95 16.39
CA PRO A 570 -8.17 19.55 15.98
C PRO A 570 -8.18 18.62 17.19
N PRO A 571 -8.54 17.32 17.04
CA PRO A 571 -8.32 16.29 18.06
C PRO A 571 -7.00 16.47 18.83
N GLU A 572 -7.00 16.20 20.13
CA GLU A 572 -5.81 16.41 20.96
C GLU A 572 -5.42 15.11 21.66
N LEU A 573 -4.13 14.81 21.69
CA LEU A 573 -3.54 13.79 22.55
C LEU A 573 -2.80 14.52 23.67
N ILE A 574 -3.41 14.55 24.84
CA ILE A 574 -2.91 15.23 26.03
C ILE A 574 -2.14 14.21 26.85
N LEU A 575 -0.88 14.45 27.16
CA LEU A 575 -0.06 13.53 27.95
C LEU A 575 0.87 14.30 28.89
N THR A 576 1.23 13.68 30.00
CA THR A 576 2.28 14.19 30.89
C THR A 576 3.57 13.44 30.57
N TYR A 577 4.69 14.13 30.55
CA TYR A 577 6.00 13.49 30.45
C TYR A 577 6.99 14.13 31.41
N THR A 578 8.06 13.42 31.68
CA THR A 578 9.22 13.88 32.45
C THR A 578 10.44 13.85 31.55
N LEU A 579 11.38 14.74 31.80
CA LEU A 579 12.73 14.67 31.23
C LEU A 579 13.65 13.98 32.26
N PRO A 580 14.70 13.26 31.82
CA PRO A 580 15.62 12.55 32.71
C PRO A 580 16.35 13.45 33.70
#